data_AF-A0AAW9WCQ6-F1
#
_entry.id   AF-A0AAW9WCQ6-F1
#
_cell.length_a   1.000
_cell.length_b   1.000
_cell.length_c   1.000
_cell.angle_alpha   90.00
_cell.angle_beta   90.00
_cell.angle_gamma   90.00
#
_symmetry.space_group_name_H-M   'P 1'
#
loop_
_entity.id
_entity.type
_entity.pdbx_description
1 polymer ?
#
loop_
_entity_poly.entity_id
_entity_poly.type
_entity_poly.pdbx_seq_one_letter_code
_entity_poly.pdbx_strand_id
1 'polypeptide(L)'
;NLSSEEKKAKIEGILQFSKVVKNKTNWVQMGKAIDDYEKFYSDNVGKQIVGYEIGLPKLDWLTGGFRNETLWIIGARPSIGKSALG
;
A
#
# COMPACT_ATOMS: atom_id res chain seq x y z
N ASN A 1 49.17 6.10 14.05
CA ASN A 1 48.28 7.08 13.40
C ASN A 1 48.02 6.63 11.97
N LEU A 2 46.80 6.17 11.66
CA LEU A 2 46.42 5.79 10.29
C LEU A 2 46.56 6.99 9.35
N SER A 3 47.02 6.74 8.13
CA SER A 3 47.09 7.75 7.08
C SER A 3 45.68 8.26 6.75
N SER A 4 45.58 9.49 6.22
CA SER A 4 44.30 10.07 5.82
C SER A 4 43.58 9.24 4.75
N GLU A 5 44.32 8.50 3.92
CA GLU A 5 43.77 7.62 2.89
C GLU A 5 43.20 6.33 3.49
N GLU A 6 43.91 5.72 4.45
CA GLU A 6 43.44 4.53 5.15
C GLU A 6 42.16 4.80 5.96
N LYS A 7 42.07 6.00 6.54
CA LYS A 7 40.84 6.45 7.23
C LYS A 7 39.67 6.63 6.25
N LYS A 8 39.91 7.20 5.07
CA LYS A 8 38.87 7.37 4.02
C LYS A 8 38.36 6.02 3.51
N ALA A 9 39.27 5.10 3.16
CA ALA A 9 38.91 3.77 2.71
C ALA A 9 38.08 3.00 3.74
N LYS A 10 38.41 3.15 5.03
CA LYS A 10 37.66 2.53 6.13
C LYS A 10 36.26 3.11 6.29
N ILE A 11 36.11 4.43 6.15
CA ILE A 11 34.79 5.10 6.19
C ILE A 11 33.94 4.67 4.98
N GLU A 12 34.50 4.61 3.78
CA GLU A 12 33.80 4.15 2.59
C GLU A 12 33.31 2.71 2.72
N GLY A 13 34.13 1.81 3.28
CA GLY A 13 33.73 0.42 3.56
C GLY A 13 32.54 0.33 4.52
N ILE A 14 32.52 1.14 5.58
CA ILE A 14 31.39 1.20 6.52
C ILE A 14 30.12 1.73 5.83
N LEU A 15 30.24 2.76 4.99
CA LEU A 15 29.12 3.31 4.24
C LEU A 15 28.52 2.29 3.28
N GLN A 16 29.35 1.57 2.52
CA GLN A 16 28.90 0.52 1.60
C GLN A 16 28.21 -0.63 2.35
N PHE A 17 28.79 -1.09 3.46
CA PHE A 17 28.17 -2.11 4.30
C PHE A 17 26.80 -1.66 4.84
N SER A 18 26.70 -0.41 5.32
CA SER A 18 25.44 0.14 5.81
C SER A 18 24.33 0.19 4.74
N LYS A 19 24.70 0.48 3.48
CA LYS A 19 23.76 0.48 2.35
C LYS A 19 23.25 -0.92 2.05
N VAL A 20 24.12 -1.94 2.05
CA VAL A 20 23.74 -3.33 1.82
C VAL A 20 22.78 -3.84 2.90
N VAL A 21 23.07 -3.54 4.17
CA VAL A 21 22.19 -3.92 5.29
C VAL A 21 20.83 -3.23 5.18
N LYS A 22 20.80 -1.92 4.95
CA LYS A 22 19.53 -1.17 4.76
C LYS A 22 18.70 -1.73 3.61
N ASN A 23 19.32 -2.01 2.46
CA ASN A 23 18.60 -2.57 1.32
C ASN A 23 18.01 -3.95 1.66
N LYS A 24 18.78 -4.84 2.30
CA LYS A 24 18.28 -6.16 2.73
C LYS A 24 17.11 -6.02 3.73
N THR A 25 17.22 -5.12 4.70
CA THR A 25 16.14 -4.87 5.67
C THR A 25 14.88 -4.33 4.98
N ASN A 26 15.01 -3.42 4.02
CA ASN A 26 13.87 -2.90 3.26
C ASN A 26 13.17 -4.00 2.44
N TRP A 27 13.92 -4.88 1.78
CA TRP A 27 13.35 -6.02 1.04
C TRP A 27 12.60 -6.98 1.97
N VAL A 28 13.13 -7.27 3.16
CA VAL A 28 12.46 -8.09 4.17
C VAL A 28 11.17 -7.42 4.67
N GLN A 29 11.19 -6.10 4.87
CA GLN A 29 9.99 -5.34 5.27
C GLN A 29 8.93 -5.31 4.17
N MET A 30 9.33 -5.14 2.90
CA MET A 30 8.42 -5.21 1.75
C MET A 30 7.80 -6.60 1.61
N GLY A 31 8.60 -7.68 1.75
CA GLY A 31 8.09 -9.04 1.73
C GLY A 31 7.04 -9.27 2.81
N LYS A 32 7.32 -8.82 4.04
CA LYS A 32 6.37 -8.89 5.14
C LYS A 32 5.08 -8.10 4.86
N ALA A 33 5.18 -6.90 4.29
CA ALA A 33 4.01 -6.10 3.93
C ALA A 33 3.14 -6.78 2.86
N ILE A 34 3.76 -7.49 1.91
CA ILE A 34 3.05 -8.30 0.91
C ILE A 34 2.35 -9.47 1.59
N ASP A 35 3.05 -10.22 2.45
CA ASP A 35 2.47 -11.36 3.18
C ASP A 35 1.31 -10.93 4.08
N ASP A 36 1.46 -9.81 4.80
CA ASP A 36 0.42 -9.23 5.66
C ASP A 36 -0.80 -8.81 4.82
N TYR A 37 -0.58 -8.24 3.63
CA TYR A 37 -1.65 -7.90 2.68
C TYR A 37 -2.35 -9.14 2.11
N GLU A 38 -1.61 -10.15 1.68
CA GLU A 38 -2.18 -11.41 1.16
C GLU A 38 -3.02 -12.12 2.22
N LYS A 39 -2.55 -12.15 3.46
CA LYS A 39 -3.30 -12.69 4.59
C LYS A 39 -4.58 -11.88 4.84
N PHE A 40 -4.48 -10.55 4.91
CA PHE A 40 -5.65 -9.69 5.03
C PHE A 40 -6.66 -9.92 3.90
N TYR A 41 -6.19 -10.02 2.66
CA TYR A 41 -7.03 -10.28 1.49
C TYR A 41 -7.73 -11.65 1.61
N SER A 42 -6.99 -12.72 1.88
CA SER A 42 -7.54 -14.07 2.06
C SER A 42 -8.60 -14.13 3.18
N ASP A 43 -8.36 -13.43 4.29
CA ASP A 43 -9.24 -13.50 5.45
C ASP A 43 -10.53 -12.69 5.25
N ASN A 44 -10.48 -11.57 4.53
CA ASN A 44 -11.55 -10.56 4.49
C ASN A 44 -12.28 -10.42 3.16
N VAL A 45 -11.72 -10.91 2.04
CA VAL A 45 -12.34 -10.77 0.72
C VAL A 45 -13.69 -11.49 0.68
N GLY A 46 -14.73 -10.72 0.33
CA GLY A 46 -16.09 -11.19 0.23
C GLY A 46 -16.81 -11.44 1.56
N LYS A 47 -16.16 -11.23 2.71
CA LYS A 47 -16.75 -11.45 4.04
C LYS A 47 -17.16 -10.17 4.75
N GLN A 48 -16.49 -9.05 4.48
CA GLN A 48 -16.77 -7.79 5.18
C GLN A 48 -16.56 -6.56 4.27
N ILE A 49 -17.46 -5.59 4.38
CA ILE A 49 -17.28 -4.25 3.80
C ILE A 49 -16.22 -3.54 4.63
N VAL A 50 -15.11 -3.14 4.00
CA VAL A 50 -13.96 -2.52 4.69
C VAL A 50 -14.12 -0.99 4.76
N GLY A 51 -14.89 -0.40 3.84
CA GLY A 51 -15.21 1.03 3.78
C GLY A 51 -16.62 1.36 4.26
N TYR A 52 -17.07 2.59 3.99
CA TYR A 52 -18.45 3.03 4.22
C TYR A 52 -19.38 2.36 3.21
N GLU A 53 -20.50 1.84 3.70
CA GLU A 53 -21.51 1.23 2.84
C GLU A 53 -22.13 2.27 1.89
N ILE A 54 -22.19 1.92 0.61
CA ILE A 54 -22.76 2.70 -0.49
C ILE A 54 -24.29 2.57 -0.48
N GLY A 55 -24.83 1.52 0.13
CA GLY A 55 -26.27 1.23 0.22
C GLY A 55 -26.81 0.47 -0.99
N LEU A 56 -25.91 -0.10 -1.80
CA LEU A 56 -26.22 -0.90 -2.98
C LEU A 56 -25.51 -2.25 -2.82
N PRO A 57 -26.18 -3.32 -2.34
CA PRO A 57 -25.52 -4.54 -1.86
C PRO A 57 -24.53 -5.17 -2.86
N LYS A 58 -24.86 -5.13 -4.15
CA LYS A 58 -23.96 -5.64 -5.21
C LYS A 58 -22.72 -4.76 -5.38
N LEU A 59 -22.89 -3.45 -5.32
CA LEU A 59 -21.79 -2.49 -5.44
C LEU A 59 -20.91 -2.49 -4.19
N ASP A 60 -21.52 -2.63 -3.02
CA ASP A 60 -20.83 -2.80 -1.74
C ASP A 60 -19.98 -4.08 -1.72
N TRP A 61 -20.52 -5.18 -2.23
CA TRP A 61 -19.75 -6.42 -2.37
C TRP A 61 -18.57 -6.28 -3.35
N LEU A 62 -18.77 -5.59 -4.47
CA LEU A 62 -17.72 -5.39 -5.49
C LEU A 62 -16.61 -4.45 -5.04
N THR A 63 -16.95 -3.39 -4.30
CA THR A 63 -16.02 -2.32 -3.93
C THR A 63 -15.46 -2.48 -2.52
N GLY A 64 -16.17 -3.23 -1.67
CA GLY A 64 -15.95 -3.23 -0.23
C GLY A 64 -16.30 -1.90 0.41
N GLY A 65 -17.17 -1.08 -0.20
CA GLY A 65 -17.58 0.24 0.27
C GLY A 65 -16.64 1.38 -0.13
N PHE A 66 -17.05 2.62 0.15
CA PHE A 66 -16.24 3.83 -0.06
C PHE A 66 -15.12 3.93 0.98
N ARG A 67 -13.90 4.19 0.51
CA ARG A 67 -12.71 4.31 1.37
C ARG A 67 -12.22 5.75 1.42
N ASN A 68 -11.71 6.15 2.59
CA ASN A 68 -10.97 7.40 2.74
C ASN A 68 -9.79 7.41 1.75
N GLU A 69 -9.41 8.60 1.27
CA GLU A 69 -8.31 8.81 0.31
C GLU A 69 -8.52 8.23 -1.10
N THR A 70 -9.73 7.73 -1.41
CA THR A 70 -10.09 7.26 -2.76
C THR A 70 -11.04 8.24 -3.44
N LEU A 71 -10.69 8.68 -4.66
CA LEU A 71 -11.61 9.45 -5.51
C LEU A 71 -12.55 8.50 -6.26
N TRP A 72 -13.86 8.64 -6.03
CA TRP A 72 -14.90 7.89 -6.72
C TRP A 72 -15.56 8.75 -7.81
N ILE A 73 -15.70 8.19 -9.02
CA ILE A 73 -16.32 8.88 -10.16
C ILE A 73 -17.55 8.10 -10.60
N ILE A 74 -18.72 8.75 -10.56
CA ILE A 74 -19.98 8.20 -11.07
C ILE A 74 -20.27 8.82 -12.44
N GLY A 75 -19.96 8.07 -13.49
CA GLY A 75 -20.25 8.44 -14.88
C GLY A 75 -21.59 7.89 -15.34
N ALA A 76 -22.46 8.73 -15.91
CA ALA A 76 -23.73 8.30 -16.50
C ALA A 76 -24.16 9.20 -17.66
N ARG A 77 -25.03 8.69 -18.54
CA ARG A 77 -25.71 9.48 -19.56
C ARG A 77 -26.65 10.53 -18.92
N PRO A 78 -27.01 11.61 -19.63
CA PRO A 78 -28.05 12.52 -19.18
C PRO A 78 -29.35 11.79 -18.83
N SER A 79 -30.05 12.26 -17.81
CA SER A 79 -31.36 11.74 -17.35
C SER A 79 -31.39 10.32 -16.77
N ILE A 80 -30.24 9.70 -16.46
CA ILE A 80 -30.17 8.38 -15.78
C ILE A 80 -30.21 8.48 -14.24
N GLY A 81 -30.40 9.69 -13.70
CA GLY A 81 -30.55 9.87 -12.25
C GLY A 81 -29.24 9.85 -11.45
N LYS A 82 -28.08 10.09 -12.08
CA LYS A 82 -26.78 10.20 -11.38
C LYS A 82 -26.78 11.18 -10.19
N SER A 83 -27.61 12.21 -10.25
CA SER A 83 -27.75 13.21 -9.19
C SER A 83 -28.69 12.79 -8.06
N ALA A 84 -29.57 11.80 -8.30
CA ALA A 84 -30.39 11.20 -7.26
C ALA A 84 -29.67 10.04 -6.56
N LEU A 85 -28.58 9.54 -7.15
CA LEU A 85 -27.74 8.47 -6.61
C LEU A 85 -26.68 8.99 -5.62
N GLY A 86 -26.16 10.20 -5.83
CA GLY A 86 -25.16 10.82 -4.95
C GLY A 86 -25.83 11.67 -3.87
#